data_AF-A0A151EWM9-F1
#
_entry.id   AF-A0A151EWM9-F1
#
_cell.length_a   1.000
_cell.length_b   1.000
_cell.length_c   1.000
_cell.angle_alpha   90.00
_cell.angle_beta   90.00
_cell.angle_gamma   90.00
#
_symmetry.space_group_name_H-M   'P 1'
#
loop_
_entity.id
_entity.type
_entity.pdbx_description
1 polymer ?
#
loop_
_entity_poly.entity_id
_entity_poly.type
_entity_poly.pdbx_seq_one_letter_code
_entity_poly.pdbx_strand_id
1 'polypeptide(L)'
;MKEENPENEKEPSERTGRSMKKPQDELPEIICPVCGRPLESYNIPTVEVVIKDELRFLFPFRFRIVDCKPLLEYDFAHADEGPKKTSHRLTAVIRTEFDDKGNCTVFDIIEVLPGKKRKR
;
A
#
# COMPACT_ATOMS: atom_id res chain seq x y z
N MET A 1 15.42 52.39 40.69
CA MET A 1 15.57 51.27 39.75
C MET A 1 14.78 51.66 38.49
N LYS A 2 15.46 51.77 37.35
CA LYS A 2 14.92 51.68 35.99
C LYS A 2 14.38 50.23 35.80
N GLU A 3 13.46 49.84 34.92
CA GLU A 3 13.23 50.07 33.48
C GLU A 3 11.81 49.47 33.20
N GLU A 4 10.94 50.16 32.45
CA GLU A 4 10.46 49.80 31.09
C GLU A 4 9.28 48.79 30.99
N ASN A 5 8.21 49.26 30.32
CA ASN A 5 7.21 48.50 29.55
C ASN A 5 7.68 48.55 28.06
N PRO A 6 7.17 47.84 27.03
CA PRO A 6 6.04 46.87 26.93
C PRO A 6 6.29 45.70 25.91
N GLU A 7 5.22 44.99 25.54
CA GLU A 7 5.02 44.18 24.31
C GLU A 7 5.66 42.76 24.19
N ASN A 8 4.80 41.77 23.93
CA ASN A 8 4.68 41.09 22.61
C ASN A 8 4.53 39.55 22.70
N GLU A 9 3.62 39.02 21.86
CA GLU A 9 3.51 37.64 21.34
C GLU A 9 3.09 36.52 22.32
N LYS A 10 2.22 35.56 21.98
CA LYS A 10 1.45 35.18 20.78
C LYS A 10 0.47 34.11 21.28
N GLU A 11 -0.76 34.13 20.80
CA GLU A 11 -1.71 33.04 21.00
C GLU A 11 -1.11 31.70 20.53
N PRO A 12 -1.26 30.59 21.28
CA PRO A 12 -1.00 29.28 20.71
C PRO A 12 -2.14 28.98 19.74
N SER A 13 -1.84 29.15 18.45
CA SER A 13 -2.70 28.73 17.35
C SER A 13 -3.07 27.26 17.57
N GLU A 14 -4.36 26.99 17.72
CA GLU A 14 -4.92 25.65 17.58
C GLU A 14 -4.55 25.14 16.18
N ARG A 15 -3.43 24.42 16.10
CA ARG A 15 -3.17 23.52 14.98
C ARG A 15 -4.22 22.43 15.13
N THR A 16 -5.33 22.62 14.44
CA THR A 16 -6.24 21.55 14.02
C THR A 16 -5.39 20.52 13.29
N GLY A 17 -4.83 19.59 14.06
CA GLY A 17 -4.37 18.31 13.56
C GLY A 17 -5.61 17.63 13.01
N ARG A 18 -5.90 17.86 11.72
CA ARG A 18 -6.64 16.88 10.93
C ARG A 18 -5.79 15.62 10.97
N SER A 19 -6.02 14.82 12.00
CA SER A 19 -5.61 13.44 12.05
C SER A 19 -6.25 12.80 10.83
N MET A 20 -5.46 12.69 9.76
CA MET A 20 -5.81 11.83 8.64
C MET A 20 -5.90 10.43 9.25
N LYS A 21 -7.14 10.01 9.58
CA LYS A 21 -7.43 8.61 9.89
C LYS A 21 -6.88 7.82 8.71
N LYS A 22 -5.84 7.00 8.98
CA LYS A 22 -5.33 6.05 8.00
C LYS A 22 -6.51 5.19 7.57
N PRO A 23 -6.82 5.05 6.27
CA PRO A 23 -7.77 4.04 5.82
C PRO A 23 -7.06 2.68 5.90
N GLN A 24 -6.97 2.11 7.10
CA GLN A 24 -6.46 0.76 7.32
C GLN A 24 -7.47 -0.14 8.07
N ASP A 25 -8.61 0.38 8.53
CA ASP A 25 -9.43 -0.34 9.51
C ASP A 25 -10.43 -1.35 8.96
N GLU A 26 -10.65 -1.48 7.64
CA GLU A 26 -11.64 -2.45 7.13
C GLU A 26 -11.24 -3.05 5.78
N LEU A 27 -10.01 -3.57 5.65
CA LEU A 27 -9.74 -4.54 4.58
C LEU A 27 -10.33 -5.89 5.02
N PRO A 28 -11.09 -6.58 4.16
CA PRO A 28 -11.55 -7.94 4.47
C PRO A 28 -10.34 -8.81 4.80
N GLU A 29 -10.49 -9.71 5.78
CA GLU A 29 -9.41 -10.63 6.17
C GLU A 29 -8.96 -11.44 4.95
N ILE A 30 -7.77 -11.13 4.43
CA ILE A 30 -7.19 -11.84 3.30
C ILE A 30 -6.52 -13.10 3.83
N ILE A 31 -6.96 -14.28 3.39
CA ILE A 31 -6.43 -15.55 3.87
C ILE A 31 -5.32 -16.05 2.94
N CYS A 32 -4.23 -16.54 3.53
CA CYS A 32 -3.17 -17.22 2.79
C CYS A 32 -3.70 -18.54 2.21
N PRO A 33 -3.71 -18.74 0.87
CA PRO A 33 -4.23 -19.96 0.26
C PRO A 33 -3.34 -21.20 0.51
N VAL A 34 -2.16 -21.02 1.10
CA VAL A 34 -1.21 -22.11 1.36
C VAL A 34 -1.34 -22.66 2.78
N CYS A 35 -1.44 -21.80 3.80
CA CYS A 35 -1.53 -22.23 5.21
C CYS A 35 -2.88 -21.95 5.88
N GLY A 36 -3.80 -21.28 5.19
CA GLY A 36 -5.13 -20.95 5.73
C GLY A 36 -5.13 -19.90 6.84
N ARG A 37 -4.00 -19.23 7.09
CA ARG A 37 -3.87 -18.18 8.10
C ARG A 37 -4.17 -16.80 7.50
N PRO A 38 -4.70 -15.84 8.28
CA PRO A 38 -4.87 -14.47 7.82
C PRO A 38 -3.51 -13.85 7.48
N LEU A 39 -3.49 -13.05 6.42
CA LEU A 39 -2.37 -12.22 6.04
C LEU A 39 -2.44 -10.92 6.83
N GLU A 40 -1.40 -10.67 7.62
CA GLU A 40 -1.22 -9.37 8.27
C GLU A 40 -1.02 -8.25 7.25
N SER A 41 -1.38 -7.03 7.63
CA SER A 41 -1.29 -5.84 6.77
C SER A 41 0.11 -5.60 6.18
N TYR A 42 1.17 -5.97 6.90
CA TYR A 42 2.55 -5.86 6.43
C TYR A 42 2.96 -6.94 5.42
N ASN A 43 2.20 -8.04 5.33
CA ASN A 43 2.40 -9.09 4.33
C ASN A 43 1.62 -8.83 3.03
N ILE A 44 0.76 -7.81 3.01
CA ILE A 44 -0.12 -7.51 1.89
C ILE A 44 0.53 -6.41 1.03
N PRO A 45 0.60 -6.57 -0.30
CA PRO A 45 1.15 -5.53 -1.17
C PRO A 45 0.31 -4.25 -1.13
N THR A 46 1.01 -3.11 -1.07
CA THR A 46 0.38 -1.78 -1.02
C THR A 46 0.54 -1.02 -2.33
N VAL A 47 -0.29 0.01 -2.52
CA VAL A 47 -0.19 0.95 -3.65
C VAL A 47 1.22 1.51 -3.78
N GLU A 48 1.83 1.91 -2.66
CA GLU A 48 3.20 2.43 -2.63
C GLU A 48 4.18 1.46 -3.29
N VAL A 49 4.21 0.22 -2.84
CA VAL A 49 5.18 -0.77 -3.33
C VAL A 49 4.90 -1.13 -4.79
N VAL A 50 3.65 -1.48 -5.12
CA VAL A 50 3.33 -2.01 -6.45
C VAL A 50 3.38 -0.91 -7.51
N ILE A 51 2.81 0.26 -7.24
CA ILE A 51 2.66 1.33 -8.24
C ILE A 51 3.88 2.25 -8.25
N LYS A 52 4.31 2.75 -7.08
CA LYS A 52 5.36 3.78 -7.02
C LYS A 52 6.74 3.19 -7.11
N ASP A 53 6.98 2.04 -6.47
CA ASP A 53 8.32 1.46 -6.41
C ASP A 53 8.58 0.51 -7.58
N GLU A 54 7.61 -0.33 -7.96
CA GLU A 54 7.82 -1.32 -9.01
C GLU A 54 7.39 -0.84 -10.41
N LEU A 55 6.11 -0.51 -10.62
CA LEU A 55 5.65 -0.14 -11.97
C LEU A 55 6.39 1.09 -12.52
N ARG A 56 6.59 2.13 -11.69
CA ARG A 56 7.31 3.33 -12.12
C ARG A 56 8.78 3.05 -12.42
N PHE A 57 9.40 2.06 -11.75
CA PHE A 57 10.79 1.69 -11.97
C PHE A 57 10.96 0.81 -13.21
N LEU A 58 10.09 -0.19 -13.39
CA LEU A 58 10.13 -1.13 -14.52
C LEU A 58 9.81 -0.46 -15.85
N PHE A 59 9.05 0.63 -15.84
CA PHE A 59 8.64 1.38 -17.01
C PHE A 59 9.19 2.80 -16.97
N PRO A 60 10.48 3.00 -17.34
CA PRO A 60 11.10 4.33 -17.34
C PRO A 60 10.54 5.27 -18.42
N PHE A 61 9.81 4.72 -19.41
CA PHE A 61 9.11 5.52 -20.42
C PHE A 61 7.74 5.98 -19.91
N ARG A 62 7.28 7.14 -20.38
CA ARG A 62 5.93 7.63 -20.10
C ARG A 62 4.90 6.77 -20.83
N PHE A 63 4.33 5.78 -20.15
CA PHE A 63 3.13 5.08 -20.62
C PHE A 63 1.89 5.75 -20.05
N ARG A 64 0.87 5.93 -20.90
CA ARG A 64 -0.44 6.41 -20.49
C ARG A 64 -1.42 5.25 -20.60
N ILE A 65 -1.89 4.77 -19.45
CA ILE A 65 -2.98 3.79 -19.37
C ILE A 65 -4.27 4.61 -19.52
N VAL A 66 -4.94 4.50 -20.68
CA VAL A 66 -6.16 5.26 -21.01
C VAL A 66 -7.32 4.28 -21.15
N ASP A 67 -8.44 4.59 -20.49
CA ASP A 67 -9.72 3.88 -20.62
C ASP A 67 -9.66 2.35 -20.39
N CYS A 68 -8.73 1.88 -19.57
CA CYS A 68 -8.68 0.47 -19.19
C CYS A 68 -8.56 0.28 -17.68
N LYS A 69 -9.05 -0.87 -17.21
CA LYS A 69 -9.07 -1.30 -15.81
C LYS A 69 -8.12 -2.49 -15.66
N PRO A 70 -6.80 -2.27 -15.67
CA PRO A 70 -5.85 -3.37 -15.69
C PRO A 70 -5.93 -4.21 -14.41
N LEU A 71 -5.78 -5.52 -14.62
CA LEU A 71 -5.49 -6.48 -13.56
C LEU A 71 -3.98 -6.72 -13.54
N LEU A 72 -3.36 -6.45 -12.40
CA LEU A 72 -1.94 -6.68 -12.16
C LEU A 72 -1.78 -7.98 -11.39
N GLU A 73 -0.91 -8.87 -11.87
CA GLU A 73 -0.41 -9.99 -11.08
C GLU A 73 0.87 -9.54 -10.36
N TYR A 74 0.86 -9.55 -9.03
CA TYR A 74 2.01 -9.16 -8.22
C TYR A 74 2.47 -10.31 -7.33
N ASP A 75 3.70 -10.79 -7.56
CA ASP A 75 4.28 -11.87 -6.76
C ASP A 75 4.85 -11.32 -5.46
N PHE A 76 4.45 -11.91 -4.33
CA PHE A 76 4.95 -11.55 -3.00
C PHE A 76 5.18 -12.79 -2.12
N ALA A 77 5.80 -12.59 -0.96
CA ALA A 77 6.09 -13.65 -0.02
C ALA A 77 5.46 -13.36 1.34
N HIS A 78 4.74 -14.35 1.87
CA HIS A 78 4.25 -14.36 3.24
C HIS A 78 5.18 -15.22 4.10
N ALA A 79 5.66 -14.69 5.22
CA ALA A 79 6.42 -15.47 6.20
C ALA A 79 5.44 -16.07 7.21
N ASP A 80 5.32 -17.41 7.22
CA ASP A 80 4.52 -18.09 8.24
C ASP A 80 5.30 -18.09 9.56
N GLU A 81 4.73 -17.44 10.58
CA GLU A 81 5.24 -17.45 11.97
C GLU A 81 4.89 -18.75 12.72
N GLY A 82 4.43 -19.77 12.01
CA GLY A 82 4.23 -21.10 12.55
C GLY A 82 5.49 -21.76 13.14
N PRO A 83 5.32 -22.92 13.79
CA PRO A 83 6.43 -23.64 14.43
C PRO A 83 7.54 -24.02 13.44
N LYS A 84 7.23 -24.08 12.14
CA LYS A 84 8.20 -24.12 11.05
C LYS A 84 8.12 -22.81 10.28
N LYS A 85 9.10 -21.93 10.47
CA LYS A 85 9.25 -20.70 9.69
C LYS A 85 9.40 -21.05 8.21
N THR A 86 8.30 -21.00 7.48
CA THR A 86 8.25 -21.31 6.05
C THR A 86 7.72 -20.10 5.31
N SER A 87 8.33 -19.77 4.19
CA SER A 87 7.88 -18.67 3.35
C SER A 87 6.96 -19.21 2.26
N HIS A 88 5.73 -18.70 2.21
CA HIS A 88 4.77 -19.00 1.17
C HIS A 88 4.88 -17.96 0.07
N ARG A 89 5.19 -18.40 -1.15
CA ARG A 89 5.11 -17.55 -2.33
C ARG A 89 3.66 -17.45 -2.76
N LEU A 90 3.22 -16.23 -2.99
CA LEU A 90 1.85 -15.88 -3.32
C LEU A 90 1.84 -14.93 -4.52
N THR A 91 0.70 -14.84 -5.20
CA THR A 91 0.46 -13.88 -6.27
C THR A 91 -0.83 -13.13 -5.93
N ALA A 92 -0.77 -11.81 -5.79
CA ALA A 92 -1.94 -10.96 -5.65
C ALA A 92 -2.46 -10.56 -7.03
N VAL A 93 -3.77 -10.71 -7.25
CA VAL A 93 -4.47 -10.17 -8.42
C VAL A 93 -5.08 -8.84 -8.00
N ILE A 94 -4.56 -7.75 -8.55
CA ILE A 94 -4.85 -6.39 -8.13
C ILE A 94 -5.56 -5.67 -9.26
N ARG A 95 -6.78 -5.20 -9.00
CA ARG A 95 -7.46 -4.28 -9.91
C ARG A 95 -6.98 -2.88 -9.64
N THR A 96 -6.64 -2.18 -10.72
CA THR A 96 -6.21 -0.80 -10.65
C THR A 96 -6.97 0.07 -11.65
N GLU A 97 -7.18 1.32 -11.27
CA GLU A 97 -7.66 2.38 -12.17
C GLU A 97 -6.78 3.61 -11.98
N PHE A 98 -6.57 4.36 -13.06
CA PHE A 98 -5.72 5.54 -13.06
C PHE A 98 -6.48 6.76 -13.58
N ASP A 99 -6.19 7.94 -13.02
CA ASP A 99 -6.68 9.20 -13.56
C ASP A 99 -5.91 9.65 -14.82
N ASP A 100 -6.35 10.75 -15.42
CA ASP A 100 -5.72 11.35 -16.59
C ASP A 100 -4.30 11.91 -16.34
N LYS A 101 -3.93 12.05 -15.06
CA LYS A 101 -2.60 12.48 -14.59
C LYS A 101 -1.69 11.30 -14.26
N GLY A 102 -2.18 10.06 -14.36
CA GLY A 102 -1.44 8.84 -14.05
C GLY A 102 -1.39 8.48 -12.57
N ASN A 103 -2.22 9.08 -11.72
CA ASN A 103 -2.37 8.68 -10.32
C ASN A 103 -3.30 7.47 -10.22
N CYS A 104 -2.91 6.48 -9.43
CA CYS A 104 -3.76 5.34 -9.10
C CYS A 104 -4.94 5.81 -8.21
N THR A 105 -6.16 5.65 -8.68
CA THR A 105 -7.40 6.06 -7.99
C THR A 105 -8.15 4.88 -7.39
N VAL A 106 -7.96 3.67 -7.93
CA VAL A 106 -8.51 2.41 -7.41
C VAL A 106 -7.37 1.43 -7.27
N PHE A 107 -7.29 0.75 -6.13
CA PHE A 107 -6.34 -0.34 -5.88
C PHE A 107 -7.01 -1.36 -4.98
N ASP A 108 -7.52 -2.41 -5.59
CA ASP A 108 -8.26 -3.46 -4.90
C ASP A 108 -7.57 -4.80 -5.12
N ILE A 109 -7.21 -5.49 -4.04
CA ILE A 109 -6.77 -6.87 -4.12
C ILE A 109 -8.03 -7.73 -4.29
N ILE A 110 -8.23 -8.25 -5.50
CA ILE A 110 -9.39 -9.08 -5.82
C ILE A 110 -9.18 -10.49 -5.28
N GLU A 111 -7.98 -11.03 -5.43
CA GLU A 111 -7.68 -12.42 -5.11
C GLU A 111 -6.21 -12.60 -4.72
N VAL A 112 -5.95 -13.57 -3.84
CA VAL A 112 -4.60 -14.05 -3.54
C VAL A 112 -4.49 -15.53 -3.92
N LEU A 113 -3.55 -15.82 -4.81
CA LEU A 113 -3.30 -17.15 -5.37
C LEU A 113 -1.98 -17.73 -4.85
N PRO A 114 -1.81 -19.06 -4.87
CA PRO A 114 -0.50 -19.67 -4.68
C PRO A 114 0.48 -19.21 -5.76
N GLY A 115 1.70 -18.84 -5.35
CA GLY A 115 2.71 -18.33 -6.27
C GLY A 115 3.17 -19.36 -7.29
N LYS A 116 3.36 -18.93 -8.54
CA LYS A 116 3.84 -19.79 -9.62
C LYS A 116 5.27 -20.27 -9.31
N LYS A 117 5.52 -21.58 -9.35
CA LYS A 117 6.89 -22.11 -9.34
C LYS A 117 7.59 -21.62 -10.60
N ARG A 118 8.63 -20.79 -10.48
CA ARG A 118 9.52 -20.49 -11.60
C ARG A 118 10.10 -21.82 -12.09
N LYS A 119 9.72 -22.25 -13.30
CA LYS A 119 10.47 -23.29 -14.02
C LYS A 119 11.87 -22.72 -14.24
N ARG A 120 12.87 -23.35 -13.64
CA ARG A 120 14.29 -23.08 -13.90
C ARG A 120 14.67 -23.62 -15.27
#